data_AF-A0A351YG12-F1
#
_entry.id   AF-A0A351YG12-F1
#
_cell.length_a   1.000
_cell.length_b   1.000
_cell.length_c   1.000
_cell.angle_alpha   90.00
_cell.angle_beta   90.00
_cell.angle_gamma   90.00
#
_symmetry.space_group_name_H-M   'P 1'
#
loop_
_entity.id
_entity.type
_entity.pdbx_description
1 polymer ?
#
loop_
_entity_poly.entity_id
_entity_poly.type
_entity_poly.pdbx_seq_one_letter_code
_entity_poly.pdbx_strand_id
1 'polypeptide(L)' 'EAAKRHGVTVSVDLNFRKKLWTKEKAQSIMRPLMQYVDVCIGNEEDAELCLGFKPDADVEGGNTDAEGYKG' A
#
# COMPACT_ATOMS: atom_id res chain seq x y z
N GLU A 1 -10.34 -0.61 13.81
CA GLU A 1 -10.37 -0.90 15.27
C GLU A 1 -11.17 -2.13 15.69
N ALA A 2 -12.41 -2.36 15.22
CA ALA A 2 -13.17 -3.53 15.67
C ALA A 2 -12.44 -4.87 15.40
N ALA A 3 -11.84 -5.03 14.21
CA ALA A 3 -11.03 -6.20 13.86
C ALA A 3 -9.85 -6.41 14.82
N LYS A 4 -9.05 -5.36 15.06
CA LYS A 4 -7.92 -5.39 16.00
C LYS A 4 -8.33 -5.80 17.41
N ARG A 5 -9.46 -5.29 17.92
CA ARG A 5 -9.97 -5.68 19.25
C ARG A 5 -10.33 -7.15 19.38
N HIS A 6 -10.62 -7.82 18.26
CA HIS A 6 -10.94 -9.24 18.21
C HIS A 6 -9.75 -10.09 17.75
N GLY A 7 -8.54 -9.52 17.66
CA GLY A 7 -7.34 -10.24 17.21
C GLY A 7 -7.41 -10.72 15.76
N VAL A 8 -8.21 -10.06 14.92
CA VAL A 8 -8.37 -10.43 13.51
C VAL A 8 -7.29 -9.75 12.68
N THR A 9 -6.62 -10.53 11.81
CA THR A 9 -5.67 -10.02 10.82
C THR A 9 -6.38 -9.16 9.77
N VAL A 10 -5.85 -7.97 9.53
CA VAL A 10 -6.35 -7.02 8.55
C VAL A 10 -5.41 -6.98 7.35
N SER A 11 -5.94 -7.32 6.18
CA SER A 11 -5.25 -7.11 4.89
C SER A 11 -5.90 -5.97 4.11
N VAL A 12 -5.10 -5.25 3.33
CA VAL A 12 -5.55 -4.22 2.39
C VAL A 12 -4.89 -4.44 1.03
N ASP A 13 -5.70 -4.38 -0.02
CA ASP A 13 -5.27 -4.25 -1.42
C ASP A 13 -5.35 -2.76 -1.82
N LEU A 14 -4.22 -2.17 -2.22
CA LEU A 14 -4.12 -0.74 -2.57
C LEU A 14 -4.98 -0.38 -3.79
N ASN A 15 -5.10 -1.30 -4.75
CA ASN A 15 -5.99 -1.27 -5.93
C ASN A 15 -6.31 0.14 -6.47
N PHE A 16 -5.29 0.91 -6.87
CA PHE A 16 -5.52 2.31 -7.21
C PHE A 16 -6.32 2.48 -8.51
N ARG A 17 -7.49 3.14 -8.42
CA ARG A 17 -8.33 3.47 -9.59
C ARG A 17 -8.36 4.96 -9.90
N LYS A 18 -7.60 5.40 -10.91
CA LYS A 18 -7.51 6.80 -11.40
C LYS A 18 -8.87 7.52 -11.60
N LYS A 19 -9.96 6.78 -11.84
CA LYS A 19 -11.32 7.34 -12.00
C LYS A 19 -12.06 7.64 -10.69
N LEU A 20 -11.63 7.07 -9.56
CA LEU A 20 -12.30 7.21 -8.26
C LEU A 20 -11.68 8.28 -7.37
N TRP A 21 -10.39 8.54 -7.52
CA TRP A 21 -9.62 9.39 -6.64
C TRP A 21 -8.36 9.93 -7.33
N THR A 22 -7.90 11.10 -6.86
CA THR A 22 -6.57 11.62 -7.19
C THR A 22 -5.51 10.96 -6.30
N LYS A 23 -4.23 11.05 -6.71
CA LYS A 23 -3.08 10.57 -5.94
C LYS A 23 -3.07 11.16 -4.53
N GLU A 24 -3.27 12.46 -4.41
CA GLU A 24 -3.24 13.20 -3.14
C GLU A 24 -4.36 12.72 -2.22
N LYS A 25 -5.56 12.48 -2.79
CA LYS A 25 -6.69 11.98 -2.01
C LYS A 25 -6.43 10.56 -1.50
N ALA A 26 -5.88 9.69 -2.35
CA ALA A 26 -5.50 8.34 -1.95
C ALA A 26 -4.49 8.35 -0.81
N GLN A 27 -3.42 9.12 -0.93
CA GLN A 27 -2.38 9.23 0.09
C GLN A 27 -2.92 9.78 1.42
N SER A 28 -3.80 10.79 1.39
CA SER A 28 -4.38 11.35 2.62
C SER A 28 -5.25 10.36 3.41
N ILE A 29 -5.80 9.34 2.74
CA ILE A 29 -6.66 8.32 3.33
C ILE A 29 -5.88 7.05 3.67
N MET A 30 -5.08 6.54 2.73
CA MET A 30 -4.42 5.24 2.87
C MET A 30 -3.28 5.28 3.88
N ARG A 31 -2.46 6.35 3.92
CA ARG A 31 -1.34 6.47 4.88
C ARG A 31 -1.77 6.27 6.33
N PRO A 32 -2.77 7.02 6.87
CA PRO A 32 -3.19 6.79 8.25
C PRO A 32 -3.89 5.44 8.44
N LEU A 33 -4.49 4.84 7.41
CA LEU A 33 -5.08 3.51 7.52
C LEU A 33 -4.03 2.41 7.71
N MET A 34 -2.81 2.57 7.17
CA MET A 34 -1.75 1.57 7.28
C MET A 34 -1.37 1.21 8.72
N GLN A 35 -1.59 2.11 9.70
CA GLN A 35 -1.37 1.79 11.12
C GLN A 35 -2.27 0.65 11.62
N TYR A 36 -3.33 0.32 10.88
CA TYR A 36 -4.30 -0.71 11.21
C TYR A 36 -4.16 -2.00 10.39
N VAL A 37 -3.27 -2.00 9.39
CA VAL A 37 -3.11 -3.09 8.43
C VAL A 37 -1.92 -3.95 8.83
N ASP A 38 -2.12 -5.26 8.81
CA ASP A 38 -1.06 -6.24 9.07
C ASP A 38 -0.39 -6.69 7.76
N VAL A 39 -1.16 -6.76 6.68
CA VAL A 39 -0.67 -7.17 5.35
C VAL A 39 -1.14 -6.18 4.29
N CYS A 40 -0.20 -5.50 3.65
CA CYS A 40 -0.45 -4.62 2.51
C CYS A 40 -0.14 -5.36 1.21
N ILE A 41 -1.08 -5.35 0.27
CA ILE A 41 -0.98 -5.98 -1.04
C ILE A 41 -1.05 -4.87 -2.09
N GLY A 42 -0.05 -4.83 -2.97
CA GLY A 42 0.05 -3.86 -4.04
C GLY A 42 1.39 -4.00 -4.75
N ASN A 43 1.50 -3.36 -5.92
CA ASN A 43 2.77 -3.24 -6.64
C ASN A 43 3.44 -1.88 -6.32
N GLU A 44 4.57 -1.62 -6.97
CA GLU A 44 5.31 -0.36 -6.86
C GLU A 44 4.52 0.88 -7.27
N GLU A 45 3.76 0.82 -8.38
CA GLU A 45 2.94 1.95 -8.84
C GLU A 45 1.87 2.26 -7.78
N ASP A 46 1.19 1.24 -7.25
CA ASP A 46 0.18 1.40 -6.21
C ASP A 46 0.79 1.93 -4.90
N ALA A 47 1.97 1.45 -4.51
CA ALA A 47 2.73 1.99 -3.38
C ALA A 47 3.01 3.49 -3.56
N GLU A 48 3.44 3.90 -4.75
CA GLU A 48 3.70 5.30 -5.04
C GLU A 48 2.42 6.15 -5.07
N LEU A 49 1.35 5.61 -5.66
CA LEU A 49 0.10 6.34 -5.85
C LEU A 49 -0.72 6.42 -4.56
N CYS A 50 -0.82 5.34 -3.79
CA CYS A 50 -1.61 5.28 -2.56
C CYS A 50 -0.84 5.64 -1.31
N LEU A 51 0.47 5.38 -1.25
CA LEU A 51 1.27 5.58 -0.04
C LEU A 51 2.36 6.63 -0.24
N GLY A 52 2.69 6.99 -1.48
CA GLY A 52 3.70 8.00 -1.79
C GLY A 52 5.10 7.59 -1.35
N PHE A 53 5.34 6.28 -1.29
CA PHE A 53 6.67 5.71 -1.18
C PHE A 53 6.94 4.96 -2.48
N LYS A 54 8.15 5.09 -3.02
CA LYS A 54 8.58 4.35 -4.18
C LYS A 54 9.57 3.28 -3.70
N PRO A 55 9.18 1.99 -3.69
CA PRO A 55 10.11 0.90 -3.46
C PRO A 55 11.25 0.96 -4.48
N ASP A 56 12.46 0.65 -4.05
CA ASP A 56 13.63 0.54 -4.93
C ASP A 56 13.69 -0.91 -5.45
N ALA A 57 12.70 -1.29 -6.25
CA ALA A 57 12.63 -2.60 -6.87
C ALA A 57 12.50 -2.46 -8.40
N ASP A 58 13.02 -3.46 -9.14
CA ASP A 58 13.15 -3.41 -10.59
C ASP A 58 12.01 -4.23 -11.22
N VAL A 59 10.89 -3.56 -11.46
CA VAL A 59 9.68 -4.17 -12.05
C VAL A 59 9.86 -4.50 -13.53
N GLU A 60 10.68 -3.74 -14.27
CA GLU A 60 10.92 -4.00 -15.70
C GLU A 60 11.80 -5.24 -15.92
N GLY A 61 12.73 -5.50 -14.99
CA GLY A 61 13.56 -6.71 -14.97
C GLY A 61 12.90 -7.94 -14.34
N GLY A 62 11.72 -7.80 -13.71
CA GLY A 62 11.03 -8.88 -12.99
C GLY A 62 11.63 -9.21 -11.61
N ASN A 63 12.51 -8.35 -11.07
CA ASN A 63 13.11 -8.50 -9.75
C ASN A 63 12.33 -7.63 -8.73
N THR A 64 11.23 -8.18 -8.23
CA THR A 64 10.40 -7.55 -7.18
C THR A 64 10.78 -8.08 -5.80
N ASP A 65 12.02 -7.89 -5.39
CA ASP A 65 12.49 -8.35 -4.08
C ASP A 65 11.84 -7.54 -2.95
N ALA A 66 11.41 -8.23 -1.90
CA ALA A 66 10.77 -7.62 -0.73
C ALA A 66 11.69 -6.63 0.03
N GLU A 67 13.00 -6.68 -0.20
CA GLU A 67 13.96 -5.75 0.40
C GLU A 67 13.74 -4.30 -0.06
N GLY A 68 13.33 -4.08 -1.32
CA GLY A 68 13.07 -2.73 -1.85
C GLY A 68 11.90 -2.01 -1.17
N TYR A 69 11.10 -2.73 -0.39
CA TYR A 69 9.90 -2.25 0.30
C TYR A 69 10.14 -1.90 1.78
N LYS A 70 11.35 -2.09 2.32
CA LYS A 70 11.68 -1.85 3.73
C LYS A 70 11.94 -0.37 4.10
N GLY A 71 11.49 0.58 3.27
CA GLY A 71 11.70 2.02 3.45
C GLY A 71 11.09 2.63 4.71
#